data_AF-A0A920J620-F1
#
_entry.id   AF-A0A920J620-F1
#
_cell.length_a   1.000
_cell.length_b   1.000
_cell.length_c   1.000
_cell.angle_alpha   90.00
_cell.angle_beta   90.00
_cell.angle_gamma   90.00
#
_symmetry.space_group_name_H-M   'P 1'
#
loop_
_entity.id
_entity.type
_entity.pdbx_description
1 polymer ?
#
loop_
_entity_poly.entity_id
_entity_poly.type
_entity_poly.pdbx_seq_one_letter_code
_entity_poly.pdbx_strand_id
1 'polypeptide(L)'
;MDQQTPEIIFTVLLGGTLIIWVGILLFSKTALRKELQAITLELATMIATGATLGSLYFSEIRNFVPCEYCWYQRIAMYPLALILLIATIRRDKNIIPYALTLWVAGFGISAYHYQLQLFPDQSPFMRA
;
A
#
# COMPACT_ATOMS: atom_id res chain seq x y z
N MET A 1 26.46 7.07 15.22
CA MET A 1 25.09 6.60 14.99
C MET A 1 25.19 5.57 13.90
N ASP A 2 25.00 4.30 14.24
CA ASP A 2 25.54 3.15 13.52
C ASP A 2 24.86 2.91 12.17
N GLN A 3 25.67 2.92 11.11
CA GLN A 3 25.34 2.59 9.73
C GLN A 3 24.85 1.14 9.54
N GLN A 4 24.86 0.33 10.61
CA GLN A 4 24.46 -1.08 10.63
C GLN A 4 22.97 -1.31 10.95
N THR A 5 22.27 -0.30 11.48
CA THR A 5 20.83 -0.39 11.81
C THR A 5 19.85 -0.53 10.62
N PRO A 6 20.04 0.12 9.44
CA PRO A 6 19.08 0.01 8.33
C PRO A 6 19.06 -1.39 7.68
N GLU A 7 20.21 -2.05 7.54
CA GLU A 7 20.32 -3.41 6.97
C GLU A 7 19.63 -4.45 7.86
N ILE A 8 19.76 -4.33 9.18
CA ILE A 8 19.12 -5.24 10.15
C ILE A 8 17.59 -5.04 10.14
N ILE A 9 17.11 -3.80 10.06
CA ILE A 9 15.67 -3.52 9.97
C ILE A 9 15.10 -4.07 8.66
N PHE A 10 15.81 -3.88 7.53
CA PHE A 10 15.37 -4.37 6.23
C PHE A 10 15.30 -5.90 6.18
N THR A 11 16.31 -6.60 6.71
CA THR A 11 16.34 -8.07 6.79
C THR A 11 15.27 -8.64 7.72
N VAL A 12 14.99 -7.97 8.86
CA VAL A 12 13.90 -8.38 9.76
C VAL A 12 12.53 -8.16 9.14
N LEU A 13 12.32 -7.06 8.40
CA LEU A 13 11.06 -6.79 7.70
C LEU A 13 10.83 -7.76 6.53
N LEU A 14 11.86 -8.05 5.72
CA LEU A 14 11.77 -9.05 4.66
C LEU A 14 11.58 -10.46 5.21
N GLY A 15 12.31 -10.82 6.26
CA GLY A 15 12.14 -12.11 6.95
C GLY A 15 10.74 -12.25 7.56
N GLY A 16 10.26 -11.22 8.24
CA GLY A 16 8.93 -11.19 8.85
C GLY A 16 7.81 -11.25 7.81
N THR A 17 7.92 -10.51 6.71
CA THR A 17 6.95 -10.58 5.60
C THR A 17 6.96 -11.96 4.94
N LEU A 18 8.13 -12.56 4.68
CA LEU A 18 8.23 -13.92 4.14
C LEU A 18 7.59 -14.97 5.07
N ILE A 19 7.82 -14.89 6.38
CA ILE A 19 7.24 -15.81 7.36
C ILE A 19 5.71 -15.67 7.40
N ILE A 20 5.20 -14.44 7.38
CA ILE A 20 3.74 -14.17 7.33
C ILE A 20 3.15 -14.71 6.02
N TRP A 21 3.79 -14.47 4.88
CA TRP A 21 3.35 -14.99 3.59
C TRP A 21 3.36 -16.52 3.53
N VAL A 22 4.40 -17.17 4.06
CA VAL A 22 4.50 -18.64 4.15
C VAL A 22 3.43 -19.19 5.11
N GLY A 23 3.22 -18.57 6.26
CA GLY A 23 2.17 -18.94 7.21
C GLY A 23 0.77 -18.83 6.61
N ILE A 24 0.51 -17.75 5.85
CA ILE A 24 -0.74 -17.58 5.10
C ILE A 24 -0.90 -18.66 4.03
N LEU A 25 0.15 -18.98 3.27
CA LEU A 25 0.10 -20.02 2.24
C LEU A 25 -0.14 -21.43 2.81
N LEU A 26 0.45 -21.73 3.97
CA LEU A 26 0.29 -23.03 4.65
C LEU A 26 -1.08 -23.19 5.30
N PHE A 27 -1.70 -22.11 5.80
CA PHE A 27 -3.01 -22.13 6.48
C PHE A 27 -4.20 -21.97 5.49
N SER A 28 -3.97 -21.43 4.31
CA SER A 28 -4.99 -21.00 3.34
C SER A 28 -5.40 -22.09 2.36
N LYS A 29 -6.08 -23.15 2.81
CA LYS A 29 -6.56 -24.17 1.86
C LYS A 29 -8.05 -24.14 1.52
N THR A 30 -9.02 -23.77 2.39
CA THR A 30 -10.42 -23.73 1.88
C THR A 30 -11.46 -22.94 2.68
N ALA A 31 -11.52 -23.08 4.01
CA ALA A 31 -12.60 -22.45 4.80
C ALA A 31 -12.44 -20.92 4.90
N LEU A 32 -11.23 -20.46 5.21
CA LEU A 32 -10.93 -19.03 5.33
C LEU A 32 -11.10 -18.27 4.00
N ARG A 33 -10.76 -18.90 2.85
CA ARG A 33 -10.91 -18.26 1.54
C ARG A 33 -12.36 -17.94 1.20
N LYS A 34 -13.32 -18.81 1.55
CA LYS A 34 -14.75 -18.60 1.24
C LYS A 34 -15.34 -17.45 2.06
N GLU A 35 -15.13 -17.46 3.37
CA GLU A 35 -15.60 -16.40 4.27
C GLU A 35 -14.92 -15.07 3.96
N LEU A 36 -13.61 -15.08 3.74
CA LEU A 36 -12.85 -13.88 3.41
C LEU A 36 -13.30 -13.30 2.06
N GLN A 37 -13.54 -14.11 1.03
CA GLN A 37 -13.99 -13.63 -0.29
C GLN A 37 -15.33 -12.88 -0.25
N ALA A 38 -16.21 -13.18 0.71
CA ALA A 38 -17.48 -12.49 0.86
C ALA A 38 -17.30 -11.03 1.33
N ILE A 39 -16.33 -10.81 2.23
CA ILE A 39 -16.10 -9.52 2.90
C ILE A 39 -14.93 -8.73 2.26
N THR A 40 -14.06 -9.40 1.48
CA THR A 40 -12.83 -8.80 0.92
C THR A 40 -13.08 -7.51 0.16
N LEU A 41 -14.11 -7.47 -0.68
CA LEU A 41 -14.38 -6.32 -1.53
C LEU A 41 -14.86 -5.11 -0.72
N GLU A 42 -15.72 -5.37 0.27
CA GLU A 42 -16.25 -4.36 1.20
C GLU A 42 -15.12 -3.79 2.08
N LEU A 43 -14.30 -4.67 2.66
CA LEU A 43 -13.15 -4.29 3.47
C LEU A 43 -12.11 -3.50 2.66
N ALA A 44 -11.77 -3.97 1.45
CA ALA A 44 -10.82 -3.29 0.57
C ALA A 44 -11.31 -1.88 0.19
N THR A 45 -12.61 -1.74 -0.04
CA THR A 45 -13.23 -0.44 -0.34
C THR A 45 -13.19 0.49 0.87
N MET A 46 -13.51 0.01 2.06
CA MET A 46 -13.42 0.82 3.29
C MET A 46 -11.99 1.30 3.54
N ILE A 47 -11.00 0.42 3.37
CA ILE A 47 -9.59 0.77 3.55
C ILE A 47 -9.15 1.79 2.50
N ALA A 48 -9.46 1.57 1.22
CA ALA A 48 -9.03 2.45 0.14
C ALA A 48 -9.69 3.84 0.21
N THR A 49 -10.99 3.90 0.54
CA THR A 49 -11.70 5.17 0.74
C THR A 49 -11.22 5.88 2.01
N GLY A 50 -11.03 5.16 3.12
CA GLY A 50 -10.47 5.71 4.36
C GLY A 50 -9.06 6.28 4.16
N ALA A 51 -8.19 5.58 3.44
CA ALA A 51 -6.85 6.05 3.11
C ALA A 51 -6.88 7.31 2.22
N THR A 52 -7.79 7.36 1.24
CA THR A 52 -8.01 8.53 0.38
C THR A 52 -8.49 9.74 1.20
N LEU A 53 -9.51 9.57 2.02
CA LEU A 53 -10.05 10.62 2.87
C LEU A 53 -9.02 11.11 3.89
N GLY A 54 -8.28 10.20 4.53
CA GLY A 54 -7.18 10.55 5.43
C GLY A 54 -6.10 11.35 4.72
N SER A 55 -5.71 10.92 3.51
CA SER A 55 -4.75 11.66 2.68
C SER A 55 -5.22 13.08 2.35
N LEU A 56 -6.51 13.27 2.01
CA LEU A 56 -7.05 14.61 1.74
C LEU A 56 -7.11 15.45 3.02
N TYR A 57 -7.52 14.85 4.14
CA TYR A 57 -7.62 15.54 5.43
C TYR A 57 -6.28 16.13 5.88
N PHE A 58 -5.20 15.37 5.77
CA PHE A 58 -3.87 15.88 6.10
C PHE A 58 -3.40 16.99 5.16
N SER A 59 -3.81 16.94 3.88
CA SER A 59 -3.44 17.95 2.87
C SER A 59 -4.17 19.26 3.08
N GLU A 60 -5.51 19.23 3.20
CA GLU A 60 -6.34 20.44 3.15
C GLU A 60 -6.64 21.03 4.53
N ILE A 61 -6.87 20.18 5.54
CA ILE A 61 -7.26 20.66 6.87
C ILE A 61 -6.00 20.96 7.69
N ARG A 62 -5.00 20.08 7.61
CA ARG A 62 -3.75 20.20 8.37
C ARG A 62 -2.64 20.91 7.59
N ASN A 63 -2.87 21.28 6.33
CA ASN A 63 -1.93 22.01 5.47
C ASN A 63 -0.52 21.38 5.40
N PHE A 64 -0.43 20.05 5.49
CA PHE A 64 0.84 19.35 5.30
C PHE A 64 1.15 19.24 3.80
N VAL A 65 2.24 19.88 3.37
CA VAL A 65 2.74 19.75 2.00
C VAL A 65 3.30 18.34 1.81
N PRO A 66 2.73 17.53 0.90
CA PRO A 66 3.23 16.17 0.65
C PRO A 66 4.55 16.20 -0.11
N CYS A 67 5.37 15.17 0.09
CA CYS A 67 6.56 14.94 -0.72
C CYS A 67 6.21 14.55 -2.16
N GLU A 68 7.13 14.72 -3.12
CA GLU A 68 6.90 14.33 -4.53
C GLU A 68 6.55 12.84 -4.67
N TYR A 69 7.25 11.96 -3.95
CA TYR A 69 6.95 10.52 -3.91
C TYR A 69 5.56 10.20 -3.34
N CYS A 70 5.16 10.96 -2.31
CA CYS A 70 3.85 10.86 -1.67
C CYS A 70 2.75 11.28 -2.65
N TRP A 71 3.03 12.24 -3.54
CA TRP A 71 2.13 12.65 -4.60
C TRP A 71 1.97 11.56 -5.67
N TYR A 72 3.05 10.90 -6.08
CA TYR A 72 2.97 9.73 -6.97
C TYR A 72 2.16 8.57 -6.36
N GLN A 73 2.27 8.33 -5.06
CA GLN A 73 1.43 7.34 -4.36
C GLN A 73 -0.06 7.73 -4.37
N ARG A 74 -0.40 9.02 -4.22
CA ARG A 74 -1.79 9.51 -4.29
C ARG A 74 -2.41 9.25 -5.66
N ILE A 75 -1.64 9.41 -6.75
CA ILE A 75 -2.12 9.13 -8.12
C ILE A 75 -2.52 7.67 -8.30
N ALA A 76 -1.78 6.73 -7.68
CA ALA A 76 -2.15 5.31 -7.73
C ALA A 76 -3.35 4.99 -6.81
N MET A 77 -3.40 5.62 -5.63
CA MET A 77 -4.39 5.30 -4.59
C MET A 77 -5.79 5.85 -4.88
N TYR A 78 -5.92 7.09 -5.39
CA TYR A 78 -7.24 7.71 -5.58
C TYR A 78 -8.12 6.97 -6.62
N PRO A 79 -7.59 6.57 -7.79
CA PRO A 79 -8.34 5.75 -8.74
C PRO A 79 -8.67 4.38 -8.17
N LEU A 80 -7.77 3.79 -7.37
CA LEU A 80 -7.98 2.49 -6.73
C LEU A 80 -9.21 2.52 -5.80
N ALA A 81 -9.37 3.59 -5.00
CA ALA A 81 -10.53 3.77 -4.13
C ALA A 81 -11.84 3.85 -4.92
N LEU A 82 -11.85 4.58 -6.04
CA LEU A 82 -13.03 4.69 -6.91
C LEU A 82 -13.37 3.36 -7.57
N ILE A 83 -12.37 2.66 -8.09
CA ILE A 83 -12.51 1.38 -8.79
C ILE A 83 -13.05 0.30 -7.83
N LEU A 84 -12.52 0.23 -6.60
CA LEU A 84 -13.01 -0.71 -5.57
C LEU A 84 -14.43 -0.37 -5.10
N LEU A 85 -14.76 0.92 -4.98
CA LEU A 85 -16.12 1.36 -4.65
C LEU A 85 -17.13 0.91 -5.72
N ILE A 86 -16.81 1.13 -7.00
CA ILE A 86 -17.65 0.68 -8.12
C ILE A 86 -17.76 -0.84 -8.13
N ALA A 87 -16.67 -1.56 -7.90
CA ALA A 87 -16.67 -3.03 -7.83
C ALA A 87 -17.59 -3.54 -6.70
N THR A 88 -17.59 -2.87 -5.55
CA THR A 88 -18.47 -3.22 -4.42
C THR A 88 -19.94 -2.99 -4.73
N ILE A 89 -20.29 -1.87 -5.38
CA ILE A 89 -21.67 -1.57 -5.77
C ILE A 89 -22.16 -2.53 -6.86
N ARG A 90 -21.33 -2.79 -7.88
CA ARG A 90 -21.70 -3.66 -9.01
C ARG A 90 -21.52 -5.15 -8.73
N ARG A 91 -20.89 -5.52 -7.61
CA ARG A 91 -20.47 -6.89 -7.27
C ARG A 91 -19.69 -7.57 -8.41
N ASP A 92 -19.00 -6.78 -9.23
CA ASP A 92 -18.26 -7.25 -10.41
C ASP A 92 -16.78 -7.50 -10.07
N LYS A 93 -16.36 -8.75 -10.24
CA LYS A 93 -14.98 -9.21 -9.94
C LYS A 93 -14.03 -9.02 -11.13
N ASN A 94 -14.51 -8.65 -12.32
CA ASN A 94 -13.67 -8.40 -13.49
C ASN A 94 -12.76 -7.17 -13.34
N ILE A 95 -12.98 -6.39 -12.28
CA ILE A 95 -12.24 -5.16 -11.96
C ILE A 95 -10.91 -5.46 -11.22
N ILE A 96 -10.75 -6.66 -10.67
CA ILE A 96 -9.56 -7.10 -9.92
C ILE A 96 -8.22 -6.84 -10.65
N PRO A 97 -8.02 -7.15 -11.94
CA PRO A 97 -6.74 -6.90 -12.61
C PRO A 97 -6.37 -5.40 -12.67
N TYR A 98 -7.35 -4.51 -12.82
CA TYR A 98 -7.11 -3.06 -12.82
C TYR A 98 -6.71 -2.58 -11.43
N ALA A 99 -7.42 -3.03 -10.40
CA ALA A 99 -7.09 -2.74 -9.01
C ALA A 99 -5.69 -3.26 -8.65
N LEU A 100 -5.34 -4.46 -9.10
CA LEU A 100 -4.03 -5.07 -8.88
C LEU A 100 -2.90 -4.27 -9.54
N THR A 101 -3.10 -3.80 -10.77
CA THR A 101 -2.11 -3.01 -11.50
C THR A 101 -1.78 -1.71 -10.74
N LEU A 102 -2.80 -0.99 -10.28
CA LEU A 102 -2.64 0.22 -9.49
C LEU A 102 -1.97 -0.06 -8.13
N TRP A 103 -2.35 -1.17 -7.50
CA TRP A 103 -1.74 -1.59 -6.24
C TRP A 103 -0.24 -1.88 -6.40
N VAL A 104 0.17 -2.62 -7.44
CA VAL A 104 1.58 -2.90 -7.72
C VAL A 104 2.35 -1.61 -7.97
N ALA A 105 1.79 -0.68 -8.74
CA ALA A 105 2.43 0.61 -9.00
C ALA A 105 2.64 1.43 -7.70
N GLY A 106 1.59 1.56 -6.89
CA GLY A 106 1.68 2.25 -5.59
C GLY A 106 2.64 1.58 -4.62
N PHE A 107 2.65 0.25 -4.56
CA PHE A 107 3.55 -0.53 -3.73
C PHE A 107 5.02 -0.35 -4.15
N GLY A 108 5.31 -0.36 -5.45
CA GLY A 108 6.66 -0.12 -5.97
C GLY A 108 7.20 1.27 -5.59
N ILE A 109 6.36 2.30 -5.71
CA ILE A 109 6.73 3.67 -5.28
C ILE A 109 6.95 3.72 -3.76
N SER A 110 6.12 3.04 -2.97
CA SER A 110 6.29 2.96 -1.51
C SER A 110 7.56 2.25 -1.10
N ALA A 111 7.91 1.14 -1.74
CA ALA A 111 9.14 0.42 -1.46
C ALA A 111 10.36 1.30 -1.78
N TYR A 112 10.33 2.01 -2.91
CA TYR A 112 11.40 2.94 -3.28
C TYR A 112 11.50 4.13 -2.33
N HIS A 113 10.38 4.73 -1.93
CA HIS A 113 10.38 5.82 -0.97
C HIS A 113 10.92 5.41 0.41
N TYR A 114 10.58 4.20 0.86
CA TYR A 114 11.12 3.64 2.11
C TYR A 114 12.63 3.39 2.02
N GLN A 115 13.11 2.88 0.88
CA GLN A 115 14.54 2.73 0.63
C GLN A 115 15.28 4.07 0.72
N LEU A 116 14.73 5.12 0.12
CA LEU A 116 15.30 6.47 0.18
C LEU A 116 15.34 7.03 1.60
N GLN A 117 14.32 6.77 2.43
CA GLN A 117 14.30 7.19 3.83
C GLN A 117 15.40 6.52 4.65
N LEU A 118 15.76 5.28 4.31
CA LEU A 118 16.85 4.55 4.97
C LEU A 118 18.24 4.99 4.48
N PHE A 119 18.36 5.39 3.21
CA PHE A 119 19.63 5.76 2.58
C PHE A 119 19.53 7.15 1.91
N PRO A 120 19.46 8.24 2.70
CA PRO A 120 19.23 9.59 2.18
C PRO A 120 20.32 10.08 1.22
N ASP A 121 21.55 9.59 1.38
CA ASP A 121 22.73 9.98 0.57
C ASP A 121 22.61 9.63 -0.92
N GLN A 122 21.72 8.71 -1.28
CA GLN A 122 21.53 8.23 -2.65
C GLN A 122 20.64 9.17 -3.49
N SER A 123 20.02 10.17 -2.87
CA SER A 123 18.99 10.98 -3.49
C SER A 123 19.47 12.41 -3.80
N PRO A 124 19.51 12.84 -5.09
CA PRO A 124 19.84 14.22 -5.44
C PRO A 124 18.80 15.25 -4.95
N PHE A 125 17.55 14.80 -4.79
CA PHE A 125 16.37 15.65 -4.57
C PHE A 125 15.89 15.76 -3.12
N MET A 126 16.40 14.93 -2.20
CA MET A 126 16.01 14.95 -0.78
C MET A 126 16.93 15.84 0.08
N ARG A 127 17.66 16.76 -0.58
CA ARG A 127 18.44 17.85 0.03
C ARG A 127 17.67 19.16 -0.13
N ALA A 128 16.64 19.38 0.69
CA ALA A 128 16.05 20.70 0.90
C ALA A 128 15.49 20.77 2.33
#